data_AF-A0A0S3U5M3-F1
#
_entry.id   AF-A0A0S3U5M3-F1
#
_cell.length_a   1.000
_cell.length_b   1.000
_cell.length_c   1.000
_cell.angle_alpha   90.00
_cell.angle_beta   90.00
_cell.angle_gamma   90.00
#
_symmetry.space_group_name_H-M   'P 1'
#
loop_
_entity.id
_entity.type
_entity.pdbx_description
1 polymer ?
#
loop_
_entity_poly.entity_id
_entity_poly.type
_entity_poly.pdbx_seq_one_letter_code
_entity_poly.pdbx_strand_id
1 'polypeptide(L)'
;MSVHWIKQQTISSFVHDDRKTRLLRRMTIAKQSDQGLTLIEGLIAIVIIAITVVSITPPIFWAVASRVQTQRAEQALKLAQGEIDRVRTLVDRGETTSLDLLPPEVAAATNVRSSVAAPNSAGTGVISARGDCASATFPPTSSATFVGVDTNADCNPDYFLQTFRSQGLDQLGNPFTRGANQTLSGFVMGVRVYSVVARSELDAGRGDTQAASLQGTNGLGNQRNRPLAVLYSTIVRSNDSQNLELYRRLCPATTTTTGAC
;
A
#
# COMPACT_ATOMS: atom_id res chain seq x y z
N MET A 1 -17.09 -36.31 28.42
CA MET A 1 -16.57 -34.98 28.79
C MET A 1 -17.54 -33.93 28.32
N SER A 2 -17.93 -33.06 29.24
CA SER A 2 -19.11 -32.19 29.21
C SER A 2 -19.14 -31.21 28.04
N VAL A 3 -20.29 -31.17 27.38
CA VAL A 3 -20.75 -30.04 26.56
C VAL A 3 -21.62 -29.19 27.47
N HIS A 4 -21.14 -28.00 27.85
CA HIS A 4 -21.88 -27.06 28.68
C HIS A 4 -22.49 -25.96 27.80
N TRP A 5 -23.79 -25.76 28.03
CA TRP A 5 -24.71 -24.79 27.46
C TRP A 5 -24.27 -23.32 27.60
N ILE A 6 -24.73 -22.45 26.69
CA ILE A 6 -25.42 -21.19 27.03
C ILE A 6 -26.44 -20.80 25.93
N LYS A 7 -27.58 -20.33 26.46
CA LYS A 7 -28.90 -19.95 25.94
C LYS A 7 -28.88 -18.87 24.84
N GLN A 8 -29.69 -19.03 23.78
CA GLN A 8 -31.04 -18.43 23.59
C GLN A 8 -31.09 -16.90 23.68
N GLN A 9 -31.37 -16.24 22.56
CA GLN A 9 -32.31 -15.10 22.56
C GLN A 9 -33.04 -14.97 21.22
N THR A 10 -34.33 -15.29 21.31
CA THR A 10 -35.40 -15.18 20.33
C THR A 10 -35.78 -13.70 20.17
N ILE A 11 -35.87 -13.18 18.96
CA ILE A 11 -36.65 -11.95 18.69
C ILE A 11 -37.82 -12.34 17.79
N SER A 12 -38.97 -12.36 18.43
CA SER A 12 -40.30 -12.60 17.90
C SER A 12 -40.79 -11.47 17.01
N SER A 13 -41.44 -11.88 15.93
CA SER A 13 -42.49 -11.20 15.18
C SER A 13 -43.26 -10.08 15.90
N PHE A 14 -43.41 -8.94 15.22
CA PHE A 14 -44.51 -8.00 15.48
C PHE A 14 -45.12 -7.54 14.15
N VAL A 15 -46.07 -8.34 13.67
CA VAL A 15 -47.01 -8.00 12.59
C VAL A 15 -48.39 -7.91 13.23
N HIS A 16 -48.89 -6.68 13.39
CA HIS A 16 -50.29 -6.25 13.43
C HIS A 16 -50.38 -4.94 14.22
N ASP A 17 -50.76 -3.84 13.56
CA ASP A 17 -52.06 -3.20 13.81
C ASP A 17 -52.23 -2.03 12.83
N ASP A 18 -52.56 -2.37 11.59
CA ASP A 18 -52.88 -1.44 10.53
C ASP A 18 -54.38 -1.55 10.28
N ARG A 19 -55.18 -0.76 11.00
CA ARG A 19 -56.58 -0.36 10.73
C ARG A 19 -57.27 0.10 12.03
N LYS A 20 -57.13 1.36 12.47
CA LYS A 20 -58.19 2.05 13.28
C LYS A 20 -58.02 3.52 13.68
N THR A 21 -57.21 4.35 13.01
CA THR A 21 -57.19 5.80 13.32
C THR A 21 -57.26 6.72 12.10
N ARG A 22 -57.85 6.23 11.00
CA ARG A 22 -58.50 7.10 10.00
C ARG A 22 -59.94 7.29 10.43
N LEU A 23 -60.27 8.29 11.27
CA LEU A 23 -61.62 8.87 11.43
C LEU A 23 -61.74 9.93 12.55
N LEU A 24 -60.71 10.74 12.81
CA LEU A 24 -60.88 12.02 13.53
C LEU A 24 -60.25 13.18 12.75
N ARG A 25 -60.67 13.24 11.49
CA ARG A 25 -60.67 14.44 10.65
C ARG A 25 -61.86 15.32 11.10
N ARG A 26 -61.68 16.07 12.18
CA ARG A 26 -62.47 17.27 12.52
C ARG A 26 -61.45 18.35 12.89
N MET A 27 -60.98 19.10 11.90
CA MET A 27 -61.41 20.49 11.72
C MET A 27 -61.27 21.34 12.99
N THR A 28 -60.06 21.40 13.54
CA THR A 28 -59.50 22.67 13.98
C THR A 28 -58.50 23.08 12.91
N ILE A 29 -59.02 23.66 11.84
CA ILE A 29 -58.26 24.64 11.06
C ILE A 29 -58.04 25.76 12.07
N ALA A 30 -56.91 25.69 12.80
CA ALA A 30 -56.38 26.87 13.45
C ALA A 30 -56.35 27.94 12.36
N LYS A 31 -56.97 29.08 12.60
CA LYS A 31 -56.79 30.27 11.76
C LYS A 31 -55.28 30.46 11.65
N GLN A 32 -54.70 29.99 10.56
CA GLN A 32 -53.36 30.36 10.16
C GLN A 32 -53.50 31.85 9.93
N SER A 33 -52.98 32.62 10.89
CA SER A 33 -52.59 33.98 10.62
C SER A 33 -51.63 33.85 9.44
N ASP A 34 -52.10 34.15 8.24
CA ASP A 34 -51.29 34.37 7.05
C ASP A 34 -50.43 35.62 7.31
N GLN A 35 -49.51 35.50 8.27
CA GLN A 35 -48.31 36.30 8.34
C GLN A 35 -47.53 35.88 7.11
N GLY A 36 -47.79 36.58 6.00
CA GLY A 36 -47.10 36.35 4.75
C GLY A 36 -45.60 36.34 5.03
N LEU A 37 -44.96 35.23 4.70
CA LEU A 37 -43.50 35.10 4.64
C LEU A 37 -42.98 36.35 3.94
N THR A 38 -42.40 37.25 4.72
CA THR A 38 -41.95 38.51 4.15
C THR A 38 -40.80 38.17 3.19
N LEU A 39 -40.75 38.82 2.02
CA LEU A 39 -39.69 38.58 1.02
C LEU A 39 -38.28 38.62 1.63
N ILE A 40 -38.10 39.42 2.68
CA ILE A 40 -36.84 39.55 3.43
C ILE A 40 -36.51 38.31 4.27
N GLU A 41 -37.50 37.63 4.86
CA GLU A 41 -37.31 36.41 5.64
C GLU A 41 -36.86 35.24 4.74
N GLY A 42 -37.47 35.11 3.55
CA GLY A 42 -37.03 34.15 2.54
C GLY A 42 -35.61 34.43 2.03
N LEU A 43 -35.24 35.70 1.86
CA LEU A 43 -33.89 36.09 1.45
C LEU A 43 -32.85 35.75 2.52
N ILE A 44 -33.15 36.03 3.80
CA ILE A 44 -32.27 35.68 4.92
C ILE A 44 -32.11 34.15 5.03
N ALA A 45 -33.18 33.38 4.85
CA ALA A 45 -33.12 31.92 4.88
C ALA A 45 -32.15 31.38 3.81
N ILE A 46 -32.23 31.87 2.57
CA ILE A 46 -31.32 31.46 1.48
C ILE A 46 -29.86 31.83 1.82
N VAL A 47 -29.61 33.02 2.39
CA VAL A 47 -28.26 33.44 2.79
C VAL A 47 -27.70 32.54 3.90
N ILE A 48 -28.50 32.21 4.92
CA ILE A 48 -28.07 31.32 6.01
C ILE A 48 -27.76 29.92 5.46
N ILE A 49 -28.60 29.39 4.58
CA ILE A 49 -28.39 28.09 3.93
C ILE A 49 -27.11 28.12 3.09
N ALA A 50 -26.87 29.18 2.31
CA ALA A 50 -25.66 29.31 1.51
C ALA A 50 -24.40 29.32 2.39
N ILE A 51 -24.40 30.09 3.49
CA ILE A 51 -23.27 30.15 4.42
C ILE A 51 -23.04 28.80 5.11
N THR A 52 -24.10 28.10 5.51
CA THR A 52 -23.97 26.78 6.15
C THR A 52 -23.47 25.71 5.18
N VAL A 53 -23.91 25.72 3.92
CA VAL A 53 -23.40 24.78 2.91
C VAL A 53 -21.91 25.06 2.62
N VAL A 54 -21.52 26.33 2.47
CA VAL A 54 -20.13 26.70 2.21
C VAL A 54 -19.21 26.38 3.40
N SER A 55 -19.71 26.47 4.65
CA SER A 55 -18.89 26.17 5.82
C SER A 55 -18.70 24.66 6.06
N ILE A 56 -19.67 23.82 5.69
CA ILE A 56 -19.59 22.36 5.88
C ILE A 56 -18.85 21.65 4.73
N THR A 57 -18.79 22.25 3.55
CA THR A 57 -18.22 21.61 2.36
C THR A 57 -16.70 21.31 2.47
N PRO A 58 -15.82 22.27 2.86
CA PRO A 58 -14.37 22.04 2.91
C PRO A 58 -13.93 20.83 3.76
N PRO A 59 -14.42 20.60 5.00
CA PRO A 59 -13.97 19.46 5.80
C PRO A 59 -14.37 18.10 5.20
N ILE A 60 -15.53 18.01 4.51
CA ILE A 60 -15.97 16.77 3.87
C ILE A 60 -15.00 16.38 2.74
N PHE A 61 -14.65 17.34 1.88
CA PHE A 61 -13.69 17.10 0.79
C PHE A 61 -12.34 16.65 1.32
N TRP A 62 -11.86 17.28 2.40
CA TRP A 62 -10.59 16.93 3.02
C TRP A 62 -10.60 15.51 3.62
N ALA A 63 -11.70 15.12 4.27
CA ALA A 63 -11.85 13.77 4.82
C ALA A 63 -11.85 12.68 3.73
N VAL A 64 -12.55 12.92 2.61
CA VAL A 64 -12.60 11.97 1.49
C VAL A 64 -11.23 11.84 0.81
N ALA A 65 -10.54 12.96 0.56
CA ALA A 65 -9.21 12.96 -0.06
C ALA A 65 -8.20 12.17 0.78
N SER A 66 -8.20 12.37 2.11
CA SER A 66 -7.31 11.65 3.02
C SER A 66 -7.55 10.14 2.97
N ARG A 67 -8.81 9.70 2.92
CA ARG A 67 -9.15 8.28 2.84
C ARG A 67 -8.63 7.61 1.57
N VAL A 68 -8.76 8.26 0.42
CA VAL A 68 -8.25 7.73 -0.86
C VAL A 68 -6.73 7.61 -0.84
N GLN A 69 -6.03 8.60 -0.28
CA GLN A 69 -4.58 8.54 -0.15
C GLN A 69 -4.14 7.41 0.77
N THR A 70 -4.80 7.24 1.92
CA THR A 70 -4.52 6.12 2.85
C THR A 70 -4.75 4.77 2.17
N GLN A 71 -5.86 4.59 1.45
CA GLN A 71 -6.12 3.34 0.73
C GLN A 71 -5.04 3.01 -0.30
N ARG A 72 -4.57 4.00 -1.06
CA ARG A 72 -3.50 3.80 -2.04
C ARG A 72 -2.18 3.43 -1.38
N ALA A 73 -1.87 4.03 -0.24
CA ALA A 73 -0.68 3.72 0.54
C ALA A 73 -0.75 2.32 1.17
N GLU A 74 -1.91 1.92 1.67
CA GLU A 74 -2.15 0.55 2.17
C GLU A 74 -1.99 -0.50 1.08
N GLN A 75 -2.52 -0.25 -0.12
CA GLN A 75 -2.32 -1.13 -1.28
C GLN A 75 -0.84 -1.21 -1.67
N ALA A 76 -0.14 -0.08 -1.74
CA ALA A 76 1.30 -0.05 -2.00
C ALA A 76 2.10 -0.84 -0.95
N LEU A 77 1.73 -0.72 0.33
CA LEU A 77 2.36 -1.48 1.40
C LEU A 77 2.13 -2.99 1.24
N LYS A 78 0.90 -3.41 0.92
CA LYS A 78 0.58 -4.83 0.67
C LYS A 78 1.35 -5.39 -0.52
N LEU A 79 1.51 -4.61 -1.59
CA LEU A 79 2.34 -5.00 -2.74
C LEU A 79 3.81 -5.20 -2.33
N ALA A 80 4.35 -4.27 -1.54
CA ALA A 80 5.73 -4.38 -1.07
C ALA A 80 5.94 -5.60 -0.15
N GLN A 81 5.00 -5.87 0.75
CA GLN A 81 5.02 -7.05 1.63
C GLN A 81 4.90 -8.34 0.84
N GLY A 82 3.96 -8.42 -0.10
CA GLY A 82 3.76 -9.60 -0.94
C GLY A 82 5.01 -9.97 -1.74
N GLU A 83 5.79 -8.98 -2.18
CA GLU A 83 7.06 -9.23 -2.85
C GLU A 83 8.14 -9.79 -1.92
N ILE A 84 8.24 -9.25 -0.69
CA ILE A 84 9.15 -9.80 0.32
C ILE A 84 8.77 -11.26 0.64
N ASP A 85 7.49 -11.54 0.81
CA ASP A 85 6.98 -12.88 1.13
C ASP A 85 7.20 -13.86 -0.03
N ARG A 86 7.05 -13.41 -1.29
CA ARG A 86 7.38 -14.19 -2.49
C ARG A 86 8.84 -14.59 -2.47
N VAL A 87 9.75 -13.63 -2.29
CA VAL A 87 11.20 -13.89 -2.28
C VAL A 87 11.59 -14.77 -1.11
N ARG A 88 11.01 -14.56 0.08
CA ARG A 88 11.23 -15.40 1.25
C ARG A 88 10.83 -16.85 0.97
N THR A 89 9.66 -17.06 0.37
CA THR A 89 9.19 -18.40 -0.02
C THR A 89 10.13 -19.07 -1.01
N LEU A 90 10.68 -18.33 -1.99
CA LEU A 90 11.67 -18.87 -2.94
C LEU A 90 12.98 -19.29 -2.23
N VAL A 91 13.46 -18.48 -1.28
CA VAL A 91 14.68 -18.77 -0.52
C VAL A 91 14.50 -20.00 0.36
N ASP A 92 13.36 -20.11 1.04
CA ASP A 92 13.01 -21.23 1.93
C ASP A 92 12.83 -22.54 1.15
N ARG A 93 12.32 -22.49 -0.09
CA ARG A 93 12.16 -23.67 -0.96
C ARG A 93 13.46 -24.24 -1.53
N GLY A 94 14.59 -23.58 -1.33
CA GLY A 94 15.85 -24.05 -1.90
C GLY A 94 16.17 -23.47 -3.28
N GLU A 95 15.27 -22.68 -3.89
CA GLU A 95 15.34 -22.22 -5.29
C GLU A 95 16.39 -21.10 -5.54
N THR A 96 17.29 -20.85 -4.57
CA THR A 96 18.34 -19.81 -4.68
C THR A 96 19.43 -20.14 -5.70
N THR A 97 19.42 -21.33 -6.28
CA THR A 97 20.23 -21.68 -7.46
C THR A 97 19.75 -20.96 -8.72
N SER A 98 18.46 -20.63 -8.81
CA SER A 98 17.87 -19.85 -9.90
C SER A 98 17.89 -18.37 -9.52
N LEU A 99 19.08 -17.76 -9.57
CA LEU A 99 19.29 -16.35 -9.22
C LEU A 99 18.43 -15.38 -10.04
N ASP A 100 17.94 -15.80 -11.20
CA ASP A 100 17.07 -15.00 -12.07
C ASP A 100 15.67 -14.77 -11.48
N LEU A 101 15.25 -15.57 -10.48
CA LEU A 101 13.97 -15.39 -9.77
C LEU A 101 14.07 -14.44 -8.57
N LEU A 102 15.31 -14.10 -8.17
CA LEU A 102 15.59 -13.19 -7.06
C LEU A 102 15.70 -11.75 -7.56
N PRO A 103 15.40 -10.76 -6.69
CA PRO A 103 15.61 -9.35 -7.03
C PRO A 103 17.04 -9.07 -7.55
N PRO A 104 17.21 -8.07 -8.42
CA PRO A 104 18.51 -7.74 -8.98
C PRO A 104 19.49 -7.32 -7.88
N GLU A 105 20.73 -7.76 -8.04
CA GLU A 105 21.82 -7.47 -7.12
C GLU A 105 22.36 -6.05 -7.33
N VAL A 106 22.64 -5.38 -6.22
CA VAL A 106 23.36 -4.11 -6.20
C VAL A 106 24.82 -4.44 -5.88
N ALA A 107 25.66 -4.43 -6.91
CA ALA A 107 27.06 -4.81 -6.80
C ALA A 107 27.78 -4.00 -5.71
N ALA A 108 28.56 -4.70 -4.88
CA ALA A 108 29.36 -4.15 -3.78
C ALA A 108 28.59 -3.43 -2.64
N ALA A 109 27.25 -3.45 -2.64
CA ALA A 109 26.46 -2.85 -1.56
C ALA A 109 26.15 -3.88 -0.47
N THR A 110 26.85 -3.79 0.67
CA THR A 110 26.40 -4.42 1.92
C THR A 110 25.21 -3.70 2.54
N ASN A 111 25.09 -2.38 2.32
CA ASN A 111 23.94 -1.59 2.75
C ASN A 111 23.10 -1.13 1.53
N VAL A 112 21.99 -1.83 1.30
CA VAL A 112 21.06 -1.55 0.19
C VAL A 112 20.15 -0.34 0.43
N ARG A 113 20.05 0.15 1.67
CA ARG A 113 19.11 1.22 2.03
C ARG A 113 19.52 2.57 1.45
N SER A 114 20.82 2.87 1.40
CA SER A 114 21.37 4.15 0.94
C SER A 114 22.07 4.09 -0.43
N SER A 115 22.38 2.88 -0.92
CA SER A 115 23.16 2.71 -2.16
C SER A 115 22.31 2.64 -3.43
N VAL A 116 21.01 2.41 -3.32
CA VAL A 116 20.12 2.24 -4.48
C VAL A 116 19.39 3.53 -4.78
N ALA A 117 19.74 4.15 -5.90
CA ALA A 117 19.03 5.30 -6.44
C ALA A 117 17.55 4.97 -6.76
N ALA A 118 16.75 6.01 -6.96
CA ALA A 118 15.41 5.84 -7.51
C ALA A 118 15.51 5.22 -8.92
N PRO A 119 14.51 4.43 -9.34
CA PRO A 119 14.57 3.78 -10.65
C PRO A 119 14.39 4.85 -11.73
N ASN A 120 15.13 4.70 -12.83
CA ASN A 120 15.14 5.64 -13.95
C ASN A 120 14.87 4.98 -15.30
N SER A 121 14.48 3.71 -15.28
CA SER A 121 14.21 2.92 -16.47
C SER A 121 12.93 2.11 -16.26
N ALA A 122 12.05 2.11 -17.26
CA ALA A 122 10.85 1.29 -17.25
C ALA A 122 11.16 -0.15 -17.68
N GLY A 123 10.62 -1.12 -16.95
CA GLY A 123 10.59 -2.52 -17.35
C GLY A 123 9.58 -2.78 -18.46
N THR A 124 9.64 -3.97 -19.04
CA THR A 124 8.67 -4.42 -20.04
C THR A 124 7.44 -5.01 -19.39
N GLY A 125 6.25 -4.73 -19.94
CA GLY A 125 4.98 -5.32 -19.53
C GLY A 125 4.43 -4.81 -18.18
N VAL A 126 3.40 -5.50 -17.69
CA VAL A 126 2.71 -5.22 -16.42
C VAL A 126 2.46 -6.53 -15.69
N ILE A 127 2.63 -6.51 -14.36
CA ILE A 127 2.19 -7.59 -13.47
C ILE A 127 0.69 -7.39 -13.25
N SER A 128 -0.12 -8.27 -13.81
CA SER A 128 -1.57 -8.27 -13.65
C SER A 128 -2.08 -9.66 -13.29
N ALA A 129 -3.20 -9.73 -12.57
CA ALA A 129 -3.93 -10.98 -12.38
C ALA A 129 -4.62 -11.46 -13.67
N ARG A 130 -4.73 -10.57 -14.67
CA ARG A 130 -5.38 -10.85 -15.94
C ARG A 130 -4.35 -11.37 -16.96
N GLY A 131 -4.63 -12.55 -17.54
CA GLY A 131 -3.68 -13.27 -18.40
C GLY A 131 -3.53 -12.73 -19.83
N ASP A 132 -4.32 -11.75 -20.25
CA ASP A 132 -4.29 -11.13 -21.58
C ASP A 132 -3.46 -9.83 -21.62
N CYS A 133 -3.02 -9.31 -20.48
CA CYS A 133 -2.11 -8.18 -20.43
C CYS A 133 -0.69 -8.61 -20.83
N ALA A 134 0.08 -7.69 -21.43
CA ALA A 134 1.48 -7.95 -21.75
C ALA A 134 2.25 -8.29 -20.46
N SER A 135 2.68 -9.54 -20.32
CA SER A 135 3.30 -10.04 -19.09
C SER A 135 4.61 -9.33 -18.82
N ALA A 136 4.78 -8.85 -17.59
CA ALA A 136 6.04 -8.27 -17.18
C ALA A 136 7.14 -9.32 -17.02
N THR A 137 8.36 -8.95 -17.36
CA THR A 137 9.56 -9.67 -16.91
C THR A 137 9.80 -9.28 -15.46
N PHE A 138 9.60 -10.23 -14.54
CA PHE A 138 9.73 -9.98 -13.12
C PHE A 138 10.42 -11.15 -12.39
N PRO A 139 11.41 -10.91 -11.52
CA PRO A 139 11.99 -9.60 -11.17
C PRO A 139 12.77 -8.94 -12.34
N PRO A 140 12.97 -7.61 -12.32
CA PRO A 140 13.74 -6.93 -13.36
C PRO A 140 15.23 -7.30 -13.30
N THR A 141 15.94 -7.16 -14.43
CA THR A 141 17.38 -7.47 -14.52
C THR A 141 18.29 -6.44 -13.84
N SER A 142 17.77 -5.24 -13.56
CA SER A 142 18.52 -4.13 -12.98
C SER A 142 17.75 -3.48 -11.84
N SER A 143 18.46 -3.12 -10.76
CA SER A 143 17.91 -2.39 -9.62
C SER A 143 17.45 -0.96 -9.97
N ALA A 144 17.89 -0.42 -11.11
CA ALA A 144 17.43 0.88 -11.63
C ALA A 144 16.12 0.79 -12.44
N THR A 145 15.57 -0.41 -12.60
CA THR A 145 14.34 -0.64 -13.37
C THR A 145 13.13 -0.76 -12.45
N PHE A 146 12.02 -0.14 -12.85
CA PHE A 146 10.71 -0.32 -12.21
C PHE A 146 9.77 -1.13 -13.11
N VAL A 147 8.89 -1.93 -12.50
CA VAL A 147 7.90 -2.74 -13.22
C VAL A 147 6.49 -2.28 -12.88
N GLY A 148 5.61 -2.18 -13.87
CA GLY A 148 4.20 -1.82 -13.66
C GLY A 148 3.43 -2.93 -12.95
N VAL A 149 2.57 -2.56 -12.01
CA VAL A 149 1.62 -3.46 -11.34
C VAL A 149 0.22 -2.93 -11.54
N ASP A 150 -0.64 -3.78 -12.09
CA ASP A 150 -2.07 -3.55 -12.28
C ASP A 150 -2.83 -4.28 -11.16
N THR A 151 -3.60 -3.54 -10.38
CA THR A 151 -4.40 -4.09 -9.27
C THR A 151 -5.90 -4.13 -9.57
N ASN A 152 -6.32 -3.58 -10.71
CA ASN A 152 -7.73 -3.42 -11.07
C ASN A 152 -8.14 -4.26 -12.31
N ALA A 153 -7.17 -4.93 -12.95
CA ALA A 153 -7.31 -5.77 -14.13
C ALA A 153 -7.70 -5.02 -15.43
N ASP A 154 -7.33 -3.74 -15.55
CA ASP A 154 -7.52 -2.92 -16.74
C ASP A 154 -6.31 -2.90 -17.71
N CYS A 155 -5.27 -3.69 -17.41
CA CYS A 155 -4.00 -3.77 -18.14
C CYS A 155 -3.16 -2.47 -18.13
N ASN A 156 -3.52 -1.49 -17.32
CA ASN A 156 -2.70 -0.31 -17.04
C ASN A 156 -2.09 -0.44 -15.64
N PRO A 157 -0.84 -0.01 -15.46
CA PRO A 157 -0.23 -0.05 -14.14
C PRO A 157 -0.86 1.01 -13.22
N ASP A 158 -1.34 0.59 -12.06
CA ASP A 158 -1.75 1.47 -10.96
C ASP A 158 -0.51 1.92 -10.12
N TYR A 159 0.50 1.05 -10.10
CA TYR A 159 1.72 1.20 -9.30
C TYR A 159 2.96 0.84 -10.11
N PHE A 160 4.11 1.36 -9.68
CA PHE A 160 5.41 0.90 -10.14
C PHE A 160 6.21 0.31 -8.98
N LEU A 161 6.80 -0.85 -9.22
CA LEU A 161 7.54 -1.62 -8.23
C LEU A 161 9.02 -1.63 -8.59
N GLN A 162 9.87 -1.19 -7.66
CA GLN A 162 11.32 -1.35 -7.73
C GLN A 162 11.74 -2.36 -6.67
N THR A 163 12.46 -3.40 -7.07
CA THR A 163 13.01 -4.41 -6.16
C THR A 163 14.51 -4.49 -6.35
N PHE A 164 15.24 -4.76 -5.27
CA PHE A 164 16.69 -4.88 -5.29
C PHE A 164 17.18 -5.63 -4.05
N ARG A 165 18.38 -6.18 -4.13
CA ARG A 165 19.03 -6.86 -3.00
C ARG A 165 20.52 -6.51 -2.89
N SER A 166 21.08 -6.71 -1.70
CA SER A 166 22.53 -6.78 -1.53
C SER A 166 23.10 -8.03 -2.21
N GLN A 167 24.43 -8.03 -2.36
CA GLN A 167 25.21 -9.20 -2.75
C GLN A 167 24.84 -10.43 -1.91
N GLY A 168 24.66 -10.23 -0.61
CA GLY A 168 24.34 -11.29 0.33
C GLY A 168 25.56 -12.09 0.78
N LEU A 169 25.32 -13.12 1.58
CA LEU A 169 26.32 -13.99 2.17
C LEU A 169 26.07 -15.45 1.78
N ASP A 170 27.17 -16.21 1.66
CA ASP A 170 27.14 -17.66 1.53
C ASP A 170 26.90 -18.36 2.90
N GLN A 171 26.91 -19.70 2.92
CA GLN A 171 26.73 -20.50 4.15
C GLN A 171 27.81 -20.24 5.19
N LEU A 172 29.01 -19.86 4.76
CA LEU A 172 30.17 -19.59 5.62
C LEU A 172 30.21 -18.12 6.10
N GLY A 173 29.26 -17.31 5.64
CA GLY A 173 29.18 -15.88 5.96
C GLY A 173 30.17 -15.02 5.22
N ASN A 174 30.69 -15.48 4.09
CA ASN A 174 31.49 -14.68 3.15
C ASN A 174 30.57 -13.98 2.14
N PRO A 175 30.99 -12.86 1.53
CA PRO A 175 30.26 -12.25 0.43
C PRO A 175 29.94 -13.27 -0.66
N PHE A 176 28.67 -13.40 -1.02
CA PHE A 176 28.25 -14.35 -2.04
C PHE A 176 28.83 -13.94 -3.40
N THR A 177 29.56 -14.86 -4.02
CA THR A 177 30.05 -14.72 -5.40
C THR A 177 29.41 -15.82 -6.24
N ARG A 178 28.98 -15.49 -7.46
CA ARG A 178 28.36 -16.45 -8.36
C ARG A 178 29.42 -17.48 -8.79
N GLY A 179 29.57 -18.55 -8.02
CA GLY A 179 30.55 -19.63 -8.20
C GLY A 179 29.93 -21.01 -7.95
N ALA A 180 30.52 -22.05 -8.53
CA ALA A 180 29.93 -23.39 -8.63
C ALA A 180 29.63 -24.09 -7.28
N ASN A 181 30.18 -23.60 -6.16
CA ASN A 181 30.06 -24.23 -4.84
C ASN A 181 29.51 -23.28 -3.76
N GLN A 182 28.95 -22.12 -4.13
CA GLN A 182 28.35 -21.20 -3.18
C GLN A 182 26.84 -21.18 -3.33
N THR A 183 26.13 -21.34 -2.21
CA THR A 183 24.69 -21.08 -2.16
C THR A 183 24.46 -19.79 -1.43
N LEU A 184 23.61 -18.92 -1.99
CA LEU A 184 23.16 -17.73 -1.30
C LEU A 184 22.34 -18.14 -0.06
N SER A 185 22.81 -17.76 1.11
CA SER A 185 22.23 -18.13 2.41
C SER A 185 21.47 -16.99 3.06
N GLY A 186 21.85 -15.75 2.78
CA GLY A 186 21.07 -14.59 3.20
C GLY A 186 21.47 -13.29 2.54
N PHE A 187 20.56 -12.33 2.51
CA PHE A 187 20.76 -11.01 1.93
C PHE A 187 19.75 -10.02 2.51
N VAL A 188 20.00 -8.74 2.32
CA VAL A 188 19.02 -7.69 2.58
C VAL A 188 18.37 -7.33 1.26
N MET A 189 17.04 -7.22 1.23
CA MET A 189 16.29 -6.73 0.08
C MET A 189 15.56 -5.44 0.41
N GLY A 190 15.37 -4.62 -0.61
CA GLY A 190 14.52 -3.44 -0.57
C GLY A 190 13.44 -3.52 -1.63
N VAL A 191 12.26 -3.02 -1.26
CA VAL A 191 11.12 -2.87 -2.16
C VAL A 191 10.59 -1.45 -2.03
N ARG A 192 10.46 -0.77 -3.16
CA ARG A 192 9.86 0.57 -3.24
C ARG A 192 8.67 0.52 -4.19
N VAL A 193 7.56 1.09 -3.75
CA VAL A 193 6.33 1.16 -4.55
C VAL A 193 6.01 2.61 -4.82
N TYR A 194 6.02 2.99 -6.08
CA TYR A 194 5.66 4.32 -6.56
C TYR A 194 4.23 4.31 -7.11
N SER A 195 3.56 5.46 -7.06
CA SER A 195 2.27 5.62 -7.74
C SER A 195 2.46 5.72 -9.26
N VAL A 196 1.46 5.34 -10.05
CA VAL A 196 1.44 5.57 -11.50
C VAL A 196 1.72 7.02 -11.89
N VAL A 197 1.32 7.99 -11.05
CA VAL A 197 1.56 9.42 -11.33
C VAL A 197 3.04 9.80 -11.28
N ALA A 198 3.91 8.93 -10.76
CA ALA A 198 5.34 9.16 -10.69
C ALA A 198 6.09 8.87 -12.00
N ARG A 199 5.41 8.28 -13.01
CA ARG A 199 6.05 7.80 -14.24
C ARG A 199 6.97 8.83 -14.89
N SER A 200 6.47 10.04 -15.12
CA SER A 200 7.22 11.09 -15.81
C SER A 200 8.47 11.53 -15.04
N GLU A 201 8.43 11.49 -13.71
CA GLU A 201 9.57 11.86 -12.87
C GLU A 201 10.59 10.73 -12.79
N LEU A 202 10.14 9.46 -12.76
CA LEU A 202 11.01 8.29 -12.80
C LEU A 202 11.74 8.21 -14.15
N ASP A 203 11.01 8.33 -15.27
CA ASP A 203 11.59 8.32 -16.62
C ASP A 203 12.59 9.48 -16.83
N ALA A 204 12.37 10.63 -16.15
CA ALA A 204 13.30 11.76 -16.15
C ALA A 204 14.47 11.61 -15.16
N GLY A 205 14.56 10.52 -14.40
CA GLY A 205 15.59 10.32 -13.37
C GLY A 205 15.49 11.26 -12.17
N ARG A 206 14.32 11.85 -11.93
CA ARG A 206 14.03 12.79 -10.83
C ARG A 206 13.31 12.13 -9.64
N GLY A 207 13.26 10.80 -9.64
CA GLY A 207 12.72 10.02 -8.53
C GLY A 207 13.51 10.22 -7.24
N ASP A 208 12.81 10.12 -6.12
CA ASP A 208 13.34 10.12 -4.76
C ASP A 208 13.18 8.71 -4.16
N THR A 209 13.93 8.42 -3.11
CA THR A 209 13.95 7.13 -2.42
C THR A 209 13.25 7.18 -1.07
N GLN A 210 12.93 8.38 -0.57
CA GLN A 210 12.25 8.60 0.69
C GLN A 210 10.74 8.45 0.55
N ALA A 211 10.07 7.78 1.49
CA ALA A 211 8.63 7.60 1.45
C ALA A 211 7.88 8.94 1.39
N ALA A 212 6.82 9.00 0.59
CA ALA A 212 5.98 10.17 0.46
C ALA A 212 5.30 10.50 1.79
N SER A 213 5.38 11.75 2.24
CA SER A 213 4.54 12.22 3.35
C SER A 213 3.11 12.38 2.85
N LEU A 214 2.20 11.64 3.47
CA LEU A 214 0.75 11.69 3.23
C LEU A 214 0.04 12.69 4.17
N GLN A 215 0.80 13.46 4.94
CA GLN A 215 0.24 14.43 5.89
C GLN A 215 -0.05 15.76 5.19
N GLY A 216 -1.31 16.21 5.26
CA GLY A 216 -1.74 17.54 4.80
C GLY A 216 -2.01 17.66 3.30
N THR A 217 -1.91 18.89 2.77
CA THR A 217 -2.27 19.24 1.38
C THR A 217 -1.17 18.91 0.36
N ASN A 218 0.04 18.55 0.81
CA ASN A 218 1.20 18.26 -0.05
C ASN A 218 1.25 16.80 -0.53
N GLY A 219 0.31 15.95 -0.10
CA GLY A 219 0.32 14.51 -0.38
C GLY A 219 0.36 14.18 -1.88
N LEU A 220 -0.33 14.96 -2.72
CA LEU A 220 -0.34 14.75 -4.19
C LEU A 220 0.98 15.17 -4.86
N GLY A 221 1.63 16.23 -4.37
CA GLY A 221 2.91 16.69 -4.90
C GLY A 221 4.03 15.70 -4.61
N ASN A 222 4.06 15.19 -3.38
CA ASN A 222 5.07 14.23 -2.94
C ASN A 222 4.98 12.90 -3.72
N GLN A 223 3.77 12.45 -4.06
CA GLN A 223 3.55 11.19 -4.78
C GLN A 223 4.09 11.20 -6.23
N ARG A 224 4.44 12.37 -6.79
CA ARG A 224 4.96 12.47 -8.15
C ARG A 224 6.39 11.97 -8.28
N ASN A 225 7.18 11.98 -7.23
CA ASN A 225 8.56 11.50 -7.31
C ASN A 225 8.97 10.61 -6.14
N ARG A 226 8.14 10.49 -5.09
CA ARG A 226 8.44 9.65 -3.93
C ARG A 226 7.64 8.36 -3.91
N PRO A 227 8.23 7.25 -3.42
CA PRO A 227 7.49 6.01 -3.21
C PRO A 227 6.41 6.18 -2.13
N LEU A 228 5.26 5.54 -2.34
CA LEU A 228 4.18 5.41 -1.36
C LEU A 228 4.55 4.45 -0.22
N ALA A 229 5.34 3.42 -0.53
CA ALA A 229 5.82 2.45 0.45
C ALA A 229 7.28 2.11 0.18
N VAL A 230 8.06 2.02 1.25
CA VAL A 230 9.46 1.60 1.23
C VAL A 230 9.64 0.57 2.33
N LEU A 231 9.96 -0.66 1.94
CA LEU A 231 10.25 -1.75 2.87
C LEU A 231 11.65 -2.28 2.64
N TYR A 232 12.30 -2.63 3.74
CA TYR A 232 13.56 -3.36 3.75
C TYR A 232 13.37 -4.60 4.61
N SER A 233 13.93 -5.72 4.17
CA SER A 233 13.86 -6.97 4.92
C SER A 233 15.13 -7.77 4.75
N THR A 234 15.56 -8.43 5.82
CA THR A 234 16.66 -9.38 5.79
C THR A 234 16.09 -10.77 5.57
N ILE A 235 16.48 -11.40 4.48
CA ILE A 235 16.09 -12.77 4.14
C ILE A 235 17.28 -13.68 4.44
N VAL A 236 17.05 -14.69 5.26
CA VAL A 236 18.03 -15.74 5.60
C VAL A 236 17.33 -17.08 5.44
N ARG A 237 18.01 -18.04 4.83
CA ARG A 237 17.50 -19.41 4.70
C ARG A 237 17.41 -20.07 6.09
N SER A 238 16.38 -20.90 6.32
CA SER A 238 16.10 -21.46 7.65
C SER A 238 16.79 -22.79 7.98
N ASN A 239 17.59 -23.39 7.09
CA ASN A 239 17.92 -24.82 7.17
C ASN A 239 19.27 -25.20 7.82
N ASP A 240 19.94 -24.26 8.50
CA ASP A 240 21.26 -24.48 9.11
C ASP A 240 21.42 -23.76 10.47
N SER A 241 22.18 -24.38 11.36
CA SER A 241 22.60 -23.86 12.67
C SER A 241 23.41 -22.57 12.58
N GLN A 242 24.08 -22.32 11.44
CA GLN A 242 24.93 -21.14 11.22
C GLN A 242 24.14 -19.88 10.84
N ASN A 243 22.83 -19.99 10.58
CA ASN A 243 22.00 -18.87 10.09
C ASN A 243 21.78 -17.76 11.11
N LEU A 244 21.86 -18.06 12.41
CA LEU A 244 21.78 -17.03 13.45
C LEU A 244 22.95 -16.04 13.37
N GLU A 245 24.14 -16.55 13.05
CA GLU A 245 25.34 -15.73 12.88
C GLU A 245 25.26 -14.92 11.58
N LEU A 246 24.74 -15.50 10.50
CA LEU A 246 24.46 -14.77 9.25
C LEU A 246 23.47 -13.63 9.47
N TYR A 247 22.40 -13.88 10.23
CA TYR A 247 21.44 -12.84 10.59
C TYR A 247 22.13 -11.70 11.35
N ARG A 248 22.92 -12.01 12.39
CA ARG A 248 23.68 -11.00 13.16
C ARG A 248 24.64 -10.19 12.29
N ARG A 249 25.28 -10.81 11.30
CA ARG A 249 26.19 -10.13 10.36
C ARG A 249 25.46 -9.20 9.40
N LEU A 250 24.32 -9.63 8.88
CA LEU A 250 23.45 -8.79 8.04
C LEU A 250 22.76 -7.69 8.85
N CYS A 251 22.63 -7.89 10.16
CA CYS A 251 21.91 -7.02 11.08
C CYS A 251 22.73 -6.63 12.32
N PRO A 252 23.77 -5.79 12.17
CA PRO A 252 24.56 -5.33 13.30
C PRO A 252 23.72 -4.43 14.21
N ALA A 253 23.73 -4.73 15.51
CA ALA A 253 22.93 -4.04 16.55
C ALA A 253 23.26 -2.55 16.77
N THR A 254 24.23 -2.00 16.04
CA THR A 254 24.80 -0.65 16.25
C THR A 254 24.17 0.44 15.39
N THR A 255 23.15 0.15 14.58
CA THR A 255 22.46 1.20 13.81
C THR A 255 21.24 1.72 14.58
N THR A 256 21.43 2.84 15.27
CA THR A 256 20.41 3.66 15.94
C THR A 256 19.47 4.32 14.91
N THR A 257 18.81 3.53 14.07
CA THR A 257 17.82 4.05 13.11
C THR A 257 16.72 3.03 12.99
N THR A 258 15.60 3.38 13.62
CA THR A 258 14.38 2.59 13.77
C THR A 258 13.93 1.99 12.44
N GLY A 259 13.99 0.66 12.34
CA GLY A 259 13.30 -0.11 11.32
C GLY A 259 14.20 -1.06 10.52
N ALA A 260 13.99 -2.36 10.74
CA ALA A 260 14.29 -3.52 9.89
C ALA A 260 15.77 -3.72 9.52
N CYS A 261 16.57 -4.62 10.09
CA CYS A 261 16.43 -5.68 11.10
C CYS A 261 15.22 -5.58 12.05
#